data_AF-A0A7S7TN51-F1
#
_entry.id   AF-A0A7S7TN51-F1
#
_cell.length_a   1.000
_cell.length_b   1.000
_cell.length_c   1.000
_cell.angle_alpha   90.00
_cell.angle_beta   90.00
_cell.angle_gamma   90.00
#
_symmetry.space_group_name_H-M   'P 1'
#
loop_
_entity.id
_entity.type
_entity.pdbx_description
1 polymer ?
#
loop_
_entity_poly.entity_id
_entity_poly.type
_entity_poly.pdbx_seq_one_letter_code
_entity_poly.pdbx_strand_id
1 'polypeptide(L)'
;MNFSVPDPENARPAGIPFEVGKLYHRQRDIHQVFGGQERGGIATPSGCPFVFLFTGASGEQFGYSDGWRSDGAFAYTGEGQTGDMMFVRGNRAIRDHMGGGQDLLLFEATTSKGSYRYIGCFAFAGWETLNAPDRKGNLRKAIVFELVPIIEAQPLPETSEEEIQLQEKPLAELRALALAAAASPKVPSKESPRTYYARSLKVKTYVLRRASGVCEACKREAPFLKKDGSPYLEPHHTKRVADGGPDHPSSVGAVCPTCHRLIHHGKDGAKLNDELERYLAGVEQSMDTTPGVSTSQGGPPRS
;
A
#
# COMPACT_ATOMS: atom_id res chain seq x y z
N MET A 1 24.76 -22.51 24.00
CA MET A 1 24.61 -21.07 23.76
C MET A 1 23.12 -20.77 23.80
N ASN A 2 22.63 -20.11 24.84
CA ASN A 2 21.20 -19.86 25.02
C ASN A 2 20.80 -18.57 24.30
N PHE A 3 19.88 -18.66 23.35
CA PHE A 3 19.15 -17.50 22.86
C PHE A 3 18.08 -17.14 23.90
N SER A 4 18.19 -15.95 24.49
CA SER A 4 17.12 -15.36 25.28
C SER A 4 16.45 -14.30 24.42
N VAL A 5 15.20 -14.56 24.03
CA VAL A 5 14.30 -13.54 23.47
C VAL A 5 13.59 -12.90 24.67
N PRO A 6 13.62 -11.57 24.83
CA PRO A 6 12.96 -10.91 25.95
C PRO A 6 11.43 -11.04 25.89
N ASP A 7 10.84 -11.08 27.08
CA ASP A 7 9.43 -11.27 27.43
C ASP A 7 8.49 -10.22 26.77
N PRO A 8 7.31 -10.58 26.22
CA PRO A 8 6.50 -9.71 25.37
C PRO A 8 5.41 -8.92 26.12
N GLU A 9 5.50 -8.78 27.45
CA GLU A 9 4.46 -8.09 28.22
C GLU A 9 4.48 -6.57 27.92
N ASN A 10 3.49 -6.14 27.11
CA ASN A 10 3.15 -4.77 26.67
C ASN A 10 3.66 -4.25 25.32
N ALA A 11 4.15 -5.10 24.41
CA ALA A 11 4.37 -4.67 23.03
C ALA A 11 3.08 -4.76 22.20
N ARG A 12 2.55 -3.62 21.71
CA ARG A 12 1.64 -3.65 20.56
C ARG A 12 2.42 -4.24 19.38
N PRO A 13 1.89 -5.24 18.66
CA PRO A 13 2.69 -6.01 17.71
C PRO A 13 3.27 -5.13 16.59
N ALA A 14 4.55 -5.35 16.29
CA ALA A 14 5.30 -4.66 15.25
C ALA A 14 5.17 -5.42 13.92
N GLY A 15 4.35 -4.89 13.02
CA GLY A 15 3.95 -5.47 11.74
C GLY A 15 2.47 -5.84 11.73
N ILE A 16 1.97 -6.33 10.58
CA ILE A 16 0.64 -6.92 10.51
C ILE A 16 0.62 -8.14 11.44
N PRO A 17 -0.21 -8.18 12.50
CA PRO A 17 -0.19 -9.24 13.50
C PRO A 17 -0.97 -10.48 13.07
N PHE A 18 -1.28 -10.58 11.79
CA PHE A 18 -2.14 -11.61 11.21
C PHE A 18 -1.39 -12.37 10.13
N GLU A 19 -1.56 -13.69 10.13
CA GLU A 19 -0.95 -14.58 9.15
C GLU A 19 -2.02 -15.01 8.15
N VAL A 20 -1.69 -14.90 6.86
CA VAL A 20 -2.63 -15.20 5.78
C VAL A 20 -3.15 -16.64 5.93
N GLY A 21 -4.47 -16.80 5.85
CA GLY A 21 -5.16 -18.09 5.98
C GLY A 21 -5.49 -18.48 7.42
N LYS A 22 -4.90 -17.85 8.45
CA LYS A 22 -5.24 -18.13 9.85
C LYS A 22 -6.59 -17.54 10.26
N LEU A 23 -7.21 -18.19 11.24
CA LEU A 23 -8.48 -17.80 11.81
C LEU A 23 -8.28 -16.93 13.06
N TYR A 24 -9.06 -15.86 13.15
CA TYR A 24 -9.06 -14.90 14.23
C TYR A 24 -10.49 -14.62 14.67
N HIS A 25 -10.70 -14.51 15.98
CA HIS A 25 -11.98 -14.16 16.55
C HIS A 25 -12.14 -12.63 16.55
N ARG A 26 -13.14 -12.10 15.82
CA ARG A 26 -13.33 -10.65 15.63
C ARG A 26 -13.36 -9.84 16.93
N GLN A 27 -14.05 -10.34 17.95
CA GLN A 27 -14.10 -9.64 19.24
C GLN A 27 -12.77 -9.71 20.00
N ARG A 28 -12.34 -10.92 20.36
CA ARG A 28 -11.17 -11.18 21.20
C ARG A 28 -9.85 -10.78 20.55
N ASP A 29 -9.65 -11.13 19.29
CA ASP A 29 -8.34 -11.02 18.63
C ASP A 29 -8.18 -9.70 17.86
N ILE A 30 -9.28 -8.99 17.59
CA ILE A 30 -9.26 -7.71 16.85
C ILE A 30 -9.78 -6.55 17.72
N HIS A 31 -11.06 -6.54 18.09
CA HIS A 31 -11.64 -5.35 18.75
C HIS A 31 -11.13 -5.12 20.17
N GLN A 32 -10.89 -6.16 20.97
CA GLN A 32 -10.30 -6.00 22.30
C GLN A 32 -8.84 -5.53 22.25
N VAL A 33 -8.14 -5.78 21.15
CA VAL A 33 -6.72 -5.43 20.97
C VAL A 33 -6.56 -4.04 20.36
N PHE A 34 -7.29 -3.76 19.28
CA PHE A 34 -7.14 -2.54 18.47
C PHE A 34 -8.27 -1.52 18.69
N GLY A 35 -9.43 -1.95 19.19
CA GLY A 35 -10.63 -1.13 19.31
C GLY A 35 -11.44 -1.04 18.01
N GLY A 36 -12.07 0.12 17.79
CA GLY A 36 -12.84 0.42 16.58
C GLY A 36 -14.30 -0.05 16.63
N GLN A 37 -14.98 0.11 15.50
CA GLN A 37 -16.41 -0.20 15.37
C GLN A 37 -16.64 -1.71 15.29
N GLU A 38 -17.38 -2.26 16.24
CA GLU A 38 -17.68 -3.70 16.31
C GLU A 38 -18.82 -4.13 15.39
N ARG A 39 -19.58 -3.14 14.88
CA ARG A 39 -20.74 -3.35 14.02
C ARG A 39 -20.43 -2.83 12.62
N GLY A 40 -20.60 -3.68 11.62
CA GLY A 40 -20.39 -3.33 10.21
C GLY A 40 -19.24 -4.09 9.55
N GLY A 41 -19.06 -3.85 8.24
CA GLY A 41 -17.99 -4.43 7.45
C GLY A 41 -16.65 -3.69 7.60
N ILE A 42 -16.66 -2.41 7.97
CA ILE A 42 -15.45 -1.58 8.03
C ILE A 42 -15.24 -1.13 9.47
N ALA A 43 -14.03 -1.33 10.01
CA ALA A 43 -13.63 -0.76 11.29
C ALA A 43 -12.36 0.07 11.16
N THR A 44 -12.37 1.25 11.76
CA THR A 44 -11.32 2.26 11.69
C THR A 44 -10.88 2.67 13.10
N PRO A 45 -10.12 1.83 13.82
CA PRO A 45 -9.75 2.14 15.19
C PRO A 45 -8.84 3.38 15.28
N SER A 46 -9.11 4.25 16.24
CA SER A 46 -8.35 5.49 16.40
C SER A 46 -6.93 5.23 16.86
N GLY A 47 -5.94 5.88 16.23
CA GLY A 47 -4.53 5.72 16.57
C GLY A 47 -3.92 4.36 16.18
N CYS A 48 -4.63 3.59 15.34
CA CYS A 48 -4.17 2.33 14.79
C CYS A 48 -3.83 2.49 13.30
N PRO A 49 -2.71 1.93 12.81
CA PRO A 49 -2.33 2.01 11.40
C PRO A 49 -3.10 1.00 10.54
N PHE A 50 -4.30 0.56 10.95
CA PHE A 50 -5.06 -0.46 10.25
C PHE A 50 -6.51 -0.01 10.00
N VAL A 51 -7.02 -0.34 8.83
CA VAL A 51 -8.45 -0.37 8.52
C VAL A 51 -8.83 -1.83 8.34
N PHE A 52 -9.73 -2.31 9.18
CA PHE A 52 -10.19 -3.69 9.14
C PHE A 52 -11.40 -3.81 8.23
N LEU A 53 -11.31 -4.69 7.24
CA LEU A 53 -12.38 -5.00 6.30
C LEU A 53 -12.89 -6.41 6.60
N PHE A 54 -14.18 -6.52 6.84
CA PHE A 54 -14.87 -7.77 7.10
C PHE A 54 -15.86 -8.02 5.98
N THR A 55 -15.73 -9.17 5.32
CA THR A 55 -16.62 -9.65 4.27
C THR A 55 -17.26 -10.99 4.67
N GLY A 56 -18.40 -11.33 4.06
CA GLY A 56 -19.10 -12.59 4.28
C GLY A 56 -20.55 -12.59 3.81
N ALA A 57 -21.15 -13.78 3.73
CA ALA A 57 -22.48 -14.03 3.16
C ALA A 57 -23.62 -13.21 3.79
N SER A 58 -23.45 -12.70 5.02
CA SER A 58 -24.44 -11.84 5.67
C SER A 58 -24.67 -10.49 4.98
N GLY A 59 -23.82 -10.11 4.01
CA GLY A 59 -23.96 -8.87 3.24
C GLY A 59 -24.85 -8.98 2.00
N GLU A 60 -25.04 -10.18 1.44
CA GLU A 60 -25.79 -10.41 0.20
C GLU A 60 -27.25 -9.91 0.30
N GLN A 61 -27.84 -10.07 1.48
CA GLN A 61 -29.18 -9.58 1.85
C GLN A 61 -29.33 -8.05 1.81
N PHE A 62 -28.24 -7.28 1.72
CA PHE A 62 -28.23 -5.81 1.54
C PHE A 62 -27.72 -5.38 0.14
N GLY A 63 -27.60 -6.33 -0.79
CA GLY A 63 -27.08 -6.11 -2.14
C GLY A 63 -25.55 -6.02 -2.22
N TYR A 64 -24.83 -6.50 -1.20
CA TYR A 64 -23.37 -6.57 -1.24
C TYR A 64 -22.93 -7.83 -1.99
N SER A 65 -22.10 -7.65 -3.01
CA SER A 65 -21.49 -8.73 -3.78
C SER A 65 -19.98 -8.55 -3.71
N ASP A 66 -19.43 -8.95 -2.58
CA ASP A 66 -17.99 -8.95 -2.37
C ASP A 66 -17.41 -10.21 -3.00
N GLY A 67 -16.22 -10.11 -3.57
CA GLY A 67 -15.55 -11.28 -4.10
C GLY A 67 -14.40 -10.98 -5.03
N TRP A 68 -13.66 -12.04 -5.36
CA TRP A 68 -12.59 -11.98 -6.34
C TRP A 68 -13.15 -11.83 -7.75
N ARG A 69 -12.55 -10.91 -8.51
CA ARG A 69 -12.80 -10.72 -9.94
C ARG A 69 -11.80 -11.53 -10.76
N SER A 70 -12.14 -11.74 -12.03
CA SER A 70 -11.31 -12.49 -12.99
C SER A 70 -9.95 -11.84 -13.27
N ASP A 71 -9.82 -10.55 -12.99
CA ASP A 71 -8.57 -9.79 -13.13
C ASP A 71 -7.66 -9.90 -11.90
N GLY A 72 -8.15 -10.48 -10.79
CA GLY A 72 -7.46 -10.64 -9.52
C GLY A 72 -7.79 -9.56 -8.47
N ALA A 73 -8.71 -8.64 -8.75
CA ALA A 73 -9.11 -7.61 -7.81
C ALA A 73 -10.13 -8.18 -6.84
N PHE A 74 -10.07 -7.77 -5.59
CA PHE A 74 -11.14 -8.03 -4.65
C PHE A 74 -12.14 -6.88 -4.70
N ALA A 75 -13.34 -7.17 -5.18
CA ALA A 75 -14.47 -6.25 -5.11
C ALA A 75 -14.97 -6.21 -3.66
N TYR A 76 -14.95 -5.04 -3.04
CA TYR A 76 -15.44 -4.84 -1.68
C TYR A 76 -16.52 -3.76 -1.66
N THR A 77 -17.72 -4.10 -1.20
CA THR A 77 -18.84 -3.17 -1.21
C THR A 77 -18.78 -2.23 -0.01
N GLY A 78 -18.91 -0.93 -0.26
CA GLY A 78 -18.82 0.11 0.76
C GLY A 78 -19.96 0.08 1.79
N GLU A 79 -19.78 0.84 2.87
CA GLU A 79 -20.80 1.00 3.90
C GLU A 79 -21.86 2.05 3.54
N GLY A 80 -23.05 1.87 4.10
CA GLY A 80 -24.23 2.70 3.89
C GLY A 80 -25.43 1.82 3.57
N GLN A 81 -26.52 1.91 4.34
CA GLN A 81 -27.68 0.99 4.19
C GLN A 81 -28.91 1.66 3.56
N THR A 82 -28.92 2.98 3.41
CA THR A 82 -30.07 3.76 2.94
C THR A 82 -29.58 4.95 2.14
N GLY A 83 -30.17 5.16 0.96
CA GLY A 83 -29.73 6.18 0.01
C GLY A 83 -28.35 5.92 -0.61
N ASP A 84 -27.92 6.85 -1.47
CA ASP A 84 -26.64 6.77 -2.16
C ASP A 84 -25.48 6.69 -1.16
N MET A 85 -24.54 5.79 -1.42
CA MET A 85 -23.32 5.67 -0.62
C MET A 85 -22.42 6.89 -0.83
N MET A 86 -21.75 7.31 0.24
CA MET A 86 -20.89 8.50 0.25
C MET A 86 -19.49 8.16 0.75
N PHE A 87 -18.47 8.90 0.29
CA PHE A 87 -17.09 8.80 0.78
C PHE A 87 -16.89 9.49 2.14
N VAL A 88 -17.55 8.94 3.15
CA VAL A 88 -17.46 9.35 4.55
C VAL A 88 -17.09 8.14 5.42
N ARG A 89 -16.55 8.38 6.62
CA ARG A 89 -16.25 7.35 7.62
C ARG A 89 -15.46 6.17 7.03
N GLY A 90 -15.97 4.94 7.06
CA GLY A 90 -15.29 3.74 6.56
C GLY A 90 -14.97 3.81 5.08
N ASN A 91 -15.90 4.32 4.26
CA ASN A 91 -15.68 4.50 2.82
C ASN A 91 -14.55 5.49 2.53
N ARG A 92 -14.46 6.56 3.33
CA ARG A 92 -13.34 7.50 3.24
C ARG A 92 -12.05 6.83 3.68
N ALA A 93 -12.08 6.07 4.77
CA ALA A 93 -10.91 5.37 5.28
C ALA A 93 -10.36 4.36 4.28
N ILE A 94 -11.19 3.66 3.51
CA ILE A 94 -10.73 2.81 2.40
C ILE A 94 -10.08 3.64 1.30
N ARG A 95 -10.80 4.62 0.74
CA ARG A 95 -10.27 5.43 -0.38
C ARG A 95 -8.96 6.14 -0.03
N ASP A 96 -8.87 6.66 1.19
CA ASP A 96 -7.77 7.50 1.66
C ASP A 96 -6.78 6.70 2.53
N HIS A 97 -6.83 5.36 2.56
CA HIS A 97 -6.07 4.54 3.53
C HIS A 97 -4.55 4.74 3.43
N MET A 98 -4.01 4.74 2.21
CA MET A 98 -2.59 5.03 1.95
C MET A 98 -2.29 6.46 2.39
N GLY A 99 -3.22 7.36 2.06
CA GLY A 99 -3.29 8.73 2.53
C GLY A 99 -3.42 8.87 4.05
N GLY A 100 -3.66 7.80 4.79
CA GLY A 100 -3.77 7.75 6.24
C GLY A 100 -2.63 7.00 6.90
N GLY A 101 -1.66 6.47 6.13
CA GLY A 101 -0.67 5.51 6.64
C GLY A 101 -1.34 4.30 7.29
N GLN A 102 -2.48 3.87 6.74
CA GLN A 102 -3.25 2.73 7.25
C GLN A 102 -3.26 1.60 6.24
N ASP A 103 -2.98 0.38 6.68
CA ASP A 103 -3.09 -0.82 5.86
C ASP A 103 -4.52 -1.34 5.84
N LEU A 104 -5.01 -1.79 4.68
CA LEU A 104 -6.31 -2.46 4.59
C LEU A 104 -6.13 -3.95 4.89
N LEU A 105 -6.67 -4.39 6.01
CA LEU A 105 -6.60 -5.79 6.43
C LEU A 105 -7.93 -6.48 6.15
N LEU A 106 -7.96 -7.39 5.18
CA LEU A 106 -9.19 -8.09 4.77
C LEU A 106 -9.38 -9.40 5.53
N PHE A 107 -10.58 -9.59 6.07
CA PHE A 107 -11.03 -10.74 6.83
C PHE A 107 -12.32 -11.31 6.26
N GLU A 108 -12.35 -12.61 6.00
CA GLU A 108 -13.52 -13.32 5.48
C GLU A 108 -14.20 -14.11 6.60
N ALA A 109 -15.52 -13.95 6.76
CA ALA A 109 -16.29 -14.68 7.75
C ALA A 109 -16.28 -16.19 7.44
N THR A 110 -16.11 -17.01 8.48
CA THR A 110 -16.29 -18.47 8.37
C THR A 110 -17.71 -18.88 8.77
N THR A 111 -18.03 -20.17 8.62
CA THR A 111 -19.29 -20.75 9.13
C THR A 111 -19.41 -20.67 10.65
N SER A 112 -18.30 -20.52 11.37
CA SER A 112 -18.28 -20.38 12.83
C SER A 112 -18.47 -18.92 13.23
N LYS A 113 -19.47 -18.67 14.10
CA LYS A 113 -19.85 -17.34 14.55
C LYS A 113 -18.67 -16.61 15.19
N GLY A 114 -18.37 -15.41 14.68
CA GLY A 114 -17.31 -14.55 15.21
C GLY A 114 -15.90 -14.93 14.76
N SER A 115 -15.73 -16.03 14.02
CA SER A 115 -14.46 -16.49 13.48
C SER A 115 -14.27 -16.02 12.03
N TYR A 116 -13.15 -15.35 11.78
CA TYR A 116 -12.80 -14.78 10.49
C TYR A 116 -11.42 -15.24 10.04
N ARG A 117 -11.29 -15.57 8.76
CA ARG A 117 -10.00 -15.88 8.13
C ARG A 117 -9.33 -14.59 7.68
N TYR A 118 -8.08 -14.38 8.06
CA TYR A 118 -7.30 -13.28 7.49
C TYR A 118 -6.90 -13.61 6.06
N ILE A 119 -7.32 -12.78 5.11
CA ILE A 119 -7.06 -12.97 3.68
C ILE A 119 -5.75 -12.31 3.27
N GLY A 120 -5.45 -11.13 3.82
CA GLY A 120 -4.22 -10.41 3.51
C GLY A 120 -4.34 -8.90 3.66
N CYS A 121 -3.24 -8.25 3.33
CA CYS A 121 -3.13 -6.80 3.23
C CYS A 121 -3.49 -6.35 1.81
N PHE A 122 -4.21 -5.25 1.67
CA PHE A 122 -4.69 -4.75 0.38
C PHE A 122 -4.41 -3.26 0.21
N ALA A 123 -4.32 -2.85 -1.05
CA ALA A 123 -4.31 -1.47 -1.48
C ALA A 123 -5.60 -1.14 -2.23
N PHE A 124 -6.05 0.10 -2.11
CA PHE A 124 -7.12 0.65 -2.93
C PHE A 124 -6.60 0.98 -4.33
N ALA A 125 -7.13 0.30 -5.35
CA ALA A 125 -6.80 0.53 -6.76
C ALA A 125 -7.82 1.44 -7.46
N GLY A 126 -9.09 1.38 -7.05
CA GLY A 126 -10.15 2.15 -7.70
C GLY A 126 -11.51 1.87 -7.10
N TRP A 127 -12.55 2.44 -7.71
CA TRP A 127 -13.93 2.14 -7.36
C TRP A 127 -14.84 2.26 -8.57
N GLU A 128 -15.98 1.59 -8.48
CA GLU A 128 -17.12 1.81 -9.36
C GLU A 128 -18.38 2.12 -8.57
N THR A 129 -19.39 2.62 -9.28
CA THR A 129 -20.73 2.78 -8.72
C THR A 129 -21.70 1.88 -9.47
N LEU A 130 -22.48 1.10 -8.71
CA LEU A 130 -23.52 0.25 -9.26
C LEU A 130 -24.87 0.59 -8.64
N ASN A 131 -25.94 0.37 -9.41
CA ASN A 131 -27.29 0.50 -8.89
C ASN A 131 -27.66 -0.77 -8.13
N ALA A 132 -27.89 -0.65 -6.83
CA ALA A 132 -28.34 -1.73 -5.96
C ALA A 132 -29.53 -1.28 -5.12
N PRO A 133 -30.41 -2.20 -4.69
CA PRO A 133 -31.44 -1.87 -3.71
C PRO A 133 -30.79 -1.49 -2.36
N ASP A 134 -31.36 -0.49 -1.70
CA ASP A 134 -31.08 -0.18 -0.32
C ASP A 134 -31.91 -1.08 0.62
N ARG A 135 -31.75 -0.90 1.94
CA ARG A 135 -32.50 -1.67 2.94
C ARG A 135 -34.04 -1.53 2.82
N LYS A 136 -34.54 -0.47 2.19
CA LYS A 136 -35.96 -0.21 1.96
C LYS A 136 -36.42 -0.66 0.56
N GLY A 137 -35.53 -1.26 -0.23
CA GLY A 137 -35.80 -1.69 -1.61
C GLY A 137 -35.71 -0.57 -2.65
N ASN A 138 -35.30 0.65 -2.26
CA ASN A 138 -35.13 1.74 -3.22
C ASN A 138 -33.79 1.58 -3.95
N LEU A 139 -33.76 1.87 -5.24
CA LEU A 139 -32.49 1.93 -5.98
C LEU A 139 -31.61 3.04 -5.43
N ARG A 140 -30.35 2.71 -5.21
CA ARG A 140 -29.30 3.62 -4.78
C ARG A 140 -27.99 3.35 -5.52
N LYS A 141 -27.13 4.35 -5.56
CA LYS A 141 -25.73 4.17 -5.98
C LYS A 141 -24.93 3.54 -4.85
N ALA A 142 -24.56 2.27 -5.02
CA ALA A 142 -23.62 1.58 -4.16
C ALA A 142 -22.19 1.81 -4.67
N ILE A 143 -21.25 2.06 -3.75
CA ILE A 143 -19.82 2.12 -4.03
C ILE A 143 -19.25 0.71 -3.91
N VAL A 144 -18.54 0.26 -4.93
CA VAL A 144 -17.72 -0.96 -4.87
C VAL A 144 -16.28 -0.57 -5.06
N PHE A 145 -15.48 -0.85 -4.04
CA PHE A 145 -14.04 -0.67 -4.04
C PHE A 145 -13.36 -1.81 -4.78
N GLU A 146 -12.34 -1.48 -5.56
CA GLU A 146 -11.42 -2.43 -6.17
C GLU A 146 -10.15 -2.45 -5.32
N LEU A 147 -9.96 -3.57 -4.63
CA LEU A 147 -8.83 -3.78 -3.74
C LEU A 147 -7.86 -4.77 -4.36
N VAL A 148 -6.57 -4.48 -4.29
CA VAL A 148 -5.51 -5.35 -4.82
C VAL A 148 -4.62 -5.82 -3.68
N PRO A 149 -4.25 -7.11 -3.63
CA PRO A 149 -3.43 -7.63 -2.55
C PRO A 149 -2.05 -6.97 -2.57
N ILE A 150 -1.64 -6.42 -1.44
CA ILE A 150 -0.25 -6.02 -1.20
C ILE A 150 0.48 -7.30 -0.84
N ILE A 151 1.29 -7.81 -1.77
CA ILE A 151 2.18 -8.92 -1.49
C ILE A 151 3.30 -8.38 -0.59
N GLU A 152 3.12 -8.50 0.73
CA GLU A 152 4.21 -8.33 1.68
C GLU A 152 5.26 -9.40 1.40
N ALA A 153 6.34 -9.02 0.72
CA ALA A 153 7.61 -9.74 0.64
C ALA A 153 7.55 -11.28 0.65
N GLN A 154 6.57 -11.88 -0.01
CA GLN A 154 6.74 -13.22 -0.55
C GLN A 154 7.81 -13.07 -1.63
N PRO A 155 8.82 -13.95 -1.69
CA PRO A 155 9.77 -13.93 -2.79
C PRO A 155 8.93 -13.94 -4.06
N LEU A 156 9.06 -12.87 -4.84
CA LEU A 156 8.44 -12.82 -6.15
C LEU A 156 8.78 -14.15 -6.85
N PRO A 157 7.79 -14.86 -7.40
CA PRO A 157 8.13 -15.92 -8.34
C PRO A 157 9.05 -15.30 -9.39
N GLU A 158 10.03 -16.07 -9.85
CA GLU A 158 11.12 -15.69 -10.77
C GLU A 158 10.85 -14.40 -11.53
N THR A 159 11.73 -13.40 -11.32
CA THR A 159 11.71 -12.07 -11.94
C THR A 159 10.99 -12.07 -13.29
N SER A 160 9.82 -11.43 -13.35
CA SER A 160 9.07 -11.33 -14.60
C SER A 160 9.90 -10.64 -15.68
N GLU A 161 9.65 -10.94 -16.96
CA GLU A 161 10.36 -10.29 -18.08
C GLU A 161 10.29 -8.75 -17.98
N GLU A 162 9.19 -8.21 -17.47
CA GLU A 162 9.03 -6.76 -17.25
C GLU A 162 9.96 -6.24 -16.13
N GLU A 163 10.18 -7.00 -15.06
CA GLU A 163 11.14 -6.64 -14.00
C GLU A 163 12.58 -6.59 -14.51
N ILE A 164 12.97 -7.57 -15.32
CA ILE A 164 14.30 -7.64 -15.93
C ILE A 164 14.50 -6.42 -16.84
N GLN A 165 13.54 -6.14 -17.72
CA GLN A 165 13.59 -4.99 -18.62
C GLN A 165 13.66 -3.66 -17.88
N LEU A 166 12.98 -3.52 -16.74
CA LEU A 166 13.08 -2.32 -15.92
C LEU A 166 14.46 -2.18 -15.28
N GLN A 167 15.07 -3.26 -14.79
CA GLN A 167 16.38 -3.20 -14.14
C GLN A 167 17.51 -2.73 -15.05
N GLU A 168 17.44 -3.02 -16.34
CA GLU A 168 18.44 -2.61 -17.34
C GLU A 168 18.32 -1.14 -17.77
N LYS A 169 17.20 -0.48 -17.44
CA LYS A 169 16.97 0.91 -17.86
C LYS A 169 17.83 1.91 -17.08
N PRO A 170 18.27 3.01 -17.73
CA PRO A 170 18.90 4.12 -17.04
C PRO A 170 17.98 4.73 -15.97
N LEU A 171 18.56 5.25 -14.90
CA LEU A 171 17.81 5.83 -13.77
C LEU A 171 16.86 6.96 -14.21
N ALA A 172 17.25 7.77 -15.19
CA ALA A 172 16.42 8.84 -15.74
C ALA A 172 15.17 8.31 -16.45
N GLU A 173 15.28 7.20 -17.18
CA GLU A 173 14.14 6.56 -17.84
C GLU A 173 13.21 5.91 -16.81
N LEU A 174 13.78 5.23 -15.80
CA LEU A 174 13.02 4.70 -14.68
C LEU A 174 12.23 5.78 -13.94
N ARG A 175 12.83 6.97 -13.74
CA ARG A 175 12.17 8.12 -13.13
C ARG A 175 10.96 8.57 -13.97
N ALA A 176 11.14 8.73 -15.28
CA ALA A 176 10.08 9.14 -16.19
C ALA A 176 8.91 8.14 -16.19
N LEU A 177 9.22 6.84 -16.22
CA LEU A 177 8.22 5.77 -16.14
C LEU A 177 7.46 5.78 -14.80
N ALA A 178 8.16 6.02 -13.69
CA ALA A 178 7.56 6.08 -12.36
C ALA A 178 6.65 7.33 -12.18
N LEU A 179 7.05 8.48 -12.73
CA LEU A 179 6.22 9.69 -12.74
C LEU A 179 4.95 9.51 -13.60
N ALA A 180 5.09 8.92 -14.79
CA ALA A 180 3.95 8.62 -15.66
C ALA A 180 2.98 7.62 -15.01
N ALA A 181 3.52 6.61 -14.34
CA ALA A 181 2.78 5.66 -13.51
C ALA A 181 1.95 6.38 -12.44
N ALA A 182 2.58 7.26 -11.65
CA ALA A 182 1.92 7.99 -10.56
C ALA A 182 0.82 8.96 -11.03
N ALA A 183 0.85 9.42 -12.28
CA ALA A 183 -0.10 10.40 -12.81
C ALA A 183 -1.51 9.85 -13.18
N SER A 184 -1.75 8.53 -13.05
CA SER A 184 -3.00 7.86 -13.48
C SER A 184 -4.14 7.92 -12.42
N PRO A 185 -5.43 7.83 -12.81
CA PRO A 185 -6.45 8.85 -12.51
C PRO A 185 -7.22 8.77 -11.17
N LYS A 186 -7.68 9.95 -10.72
CA LYS A 186 -8.57 10.25 -9.58
C LYS A 186 -10.09 10.07 -9.89
N VAL A 187 -10.45 9.18 -10.82
CA VAL A 187 -11.81 9.00 -11.37
C VAL A 187 -12.23 7.54 -11.19
N PRO A 188 -13.52 7.17 -11.11
CA PRO A 188 -13.93 5.76 -11.13
C PRO A 188 -13.36 5.07 -12.38
N SER A 189 -12.30 4.30 -12.18
CA SER A 189 -11.65 3.51 -13.20
C SER A 189 -11.54 2.08 -12.69
N LYS A 190 -11.94 1.14 -13.54
CA LYS A 190 -11.64 -0.28 -13.34
C LYS A 190 -10.15 -0.47 -13.59
N GLU A 191 -9.32 -0.32 -12.57
CA GLU A 191 -7.88 -0.55 -12.72
C GLU A 191 -7.65 -2.03 -12.43
N SER A 192 -7.33 -2.80 -13.47
CA SER A 192 -7.04 -4.22 -13.28
C SER A 192 -5.84 -4.38 -12.32
N PRO A 193 -5.79 -5.41 -11.47
CA PRO A 193 -4.64 -5.68 -10.61
C PRO A 193 -3.34 -5.82 -11.35
N ARG A 194 -3.37 -6.33 -12.60
CA ARG A 194 -2.20 -6.37 -13.48
C ARG A 194 -1.68 -4.97 -13.79
N THR A 195 -2.59 -4.03 -14.08
CA THR A 195 -2.25 -2.62 -14.35
C THR A 195 -1.72 -1.94 -13.09
N TYR A 196 -2.37 -2.14 -11.94
CA TYR A 196 -1.90 -1.62 -10.66
C TYR A 196 -0.51 -2.17 -10.32
N TYR A 197 -0.32 -3.48 -10.42
CA TYR A 197 0.96 -4.13 -10.15
C TYR A 197 2.06 -3.60 -11.05
N ALA A 198 1.82 -3.49 -12.36
CA ALA A 198 2.78 -2.93 -13.30
C ALA A 198 3.11 -1.45 -12.99
N ARG A 199 2.13 -0.67 -12.51
CA ARG A 199 2.34 0.72 -12.06
C ARG A 199 3.23 0.78 -10.82
N SER A 200 2.87 0.06 -9.77
CA SER A 200 3.63 0.06 -8.51
C SER A 200 5.01 -0.57 -8.70
N LEU A 201 5.18 -1.51 -9.63
CA LEU A 201 6.47 -2.09 -9.97
C LEU A 201 7.44 -1.06 -10.56
N LYS A 202 6.97 -0.16 -11.43
CA LYS A 202 7.78 0.93 -12.00
C LYS A 202 8.27 1.87 -10.91
N VAL A 203 7.38 2.27 -10.00
CA VAL A 203 7.71 3.13 -8.86
C VAL A 203 8.69 2.43 -7.92
N LYS A 204 8.40 1.19 -7.52
CA LYS A 204 9.27 0.37 -6.66
C LYS A 204 10.66 0.20 -7.26
N THR A 205 10.75 -0.15 -8.54
CA THR A 205 12.04 -0.34 -9.21
C THR A 205 12.83 0.95 -9.23
N TYR A 206 12.19 2.07 -9.57
CA TYR A 206 12.84 3.38 -9.55
C TYR A 206 13.38 3.75 -8.16
N VAL A 207 12.57 3.68 -7.10
CA VAL A 207 13.01 4.12 -5.76
C VAL A 207 14.13 3.24 -5.19
N LEU A 208 14.08 1.93 -5.44
CA LEU A 208 15.16 1.01 -5.04
C LEU A 208 16.45 1.29 -5.81
N ARG A 209 16.37 1.62 -7.10
CA ARG A 209 17.53 2.00 -7.92
C ARG A 209 18.08 3.38 -7.52
N ARG A 210 17.21 4.36 -7.26
CA ARG A 210 17.56 5.70 -6.78
C ARG A 210 18.36 5.65 -5.47
N ALA A 211 17.93 4.77 -4.56
CA ALA A 211 18.59 4.59 -3.26
C ALA A 211 19.97 3.93 -3.35
N SER A 212 20.27 3.23 -4.45
CA SER A 212 21.57 2.62 -4.72
C SER A 212 22.12 1.78 -3.55
N GLY A 213 21.24 1.04 -2.87
CA GLY A 213 21.60 0.19 -1.73
C GLY A 213 21.81 0.91 -0.40
N VAL A 214 21.53 2.22 -0.32
CA VAL A 214 21.59 3.01 0.91
C VAL A 214 20.18 3.37 1.37
N CYS A 215 19.88 3.11 2.63
CA CYS A 215 18.60 3.47 3.24
C CYS A 215 18.40 5.00 3.19
N GLU A 216 17.32 5.44 2.55
CA GLU A 216 17.00 6.86 2.39
C GLU A 216 16.56 7.52 3.70
N ALA A 217 16.25 6.75 4.75
CA ALA A 217 15.94 7.29 6.07
C ALA A 217 17.20 7.50 6.92
N CYS A 218 17.94 6.42 7.25
CA CYS A 218 19.11 6.50 8.14
C CYS A 218 20.46 6.70 7.45
N LYS A 219 20.50 6.74 6.11
CA LYS A 219 21.72 6.94 5.30
C LYS A 219 22.79 5.86 5.47
N ARG A 220 22.42 4.69 5.98
CA ARG A 220 23.30 3.51 6.08
C ARG A 220 23.03 2.55 4.94
N GLU A 221 24.05 1.77 4.57
CA GLU A 221 23.91 0.67 3.61
C GLU A 221 22.81 -0.32 4.04
N ALA A 222 22.25 -1.02 3.06
CA ALA A 222 21.32 -2.11 3.30
C ALA A 222 21.94 -3.12 4.29
N PRO A 223 21.18 -3.63 5.26
CA PRO A 223 21.73 -4.46 6.32
C PRO A 223 22.21 -5.83 5.84
N PHE A 224 21.76 -6.27 4.66
CA PHE A 224 22.17 -7.52 4.02
C PHE A 224 21.87 -7.49 2.51
N LEU A 225 22.43 -8.47 1.80
CA LEU A 225 22.17 -8.72 0.38
C LEU A 225 21.11 -9.83 0.22
N LYS A 226 20.32 -9.73 -0.83
CA LYS A 226 19.43 -10.81 -1.30
C LYS A 226 20.23 -11.95 -1.88
N LYS A 227 19.55 -13.08 -2.18
CA LYS A 227 20.16 -14.26 -2.83
C LYS A 227 20.80 -13.93 -4.19
N ASP A 228 20.26 -12.93 -4.89
CA ASP A 228 20.77 -12.43 -6.17
C ASP A 228 21.95 -11.44 -6.03
N GLY A 229 22.40 -11.16 -4.80
CA GLY A 229 23.47 -10.22 -4.50
C GLY A 229 23.04 -8.75 -4.43
N SER A 230 21.77 -8.43 -4.69
CA SER A 230 21.27 -7.05 -4.61
C SER A 230 21.04 -6.60 -3.15
N PRO A 231 21.26 -5.31 -2.81
CA PRO A 231 20.96 -4.77 -1.49
C PRO A 231 19.49 -4.92 -1.09
N TYR A 232 19.22 -5.33 0.16
CA TYR A 232 17.85 -5.44 0.67
C TYR A 232 17.35 -4.11 1.27
N LEU A 233 16.42 -3.46 0.58
CA LEU A 233 15.65 -2.29 1.04
C LEU A 233 14.16 -2.50 0.70
N GLU A 234 13.30 -1.83 1.46
CA GLU A 234 11.85 -1.90 1.38
C GLU A 234 11.30 -0.53 0.94
N PRO A 235 10.46 -0.44 -0.11
CA PRO A 235 9.75 0.79 -0.43
C PRO A 235 8.81 1.16 0.72
N HIS A 236 8.82 2.44 1.10
CA HIS A 236 8.02 3.02 2.18
C HIS A 236 7.37 4.32 1.72
N HIS A 237 6.06 4.44 1.90
CA HIS A 237 5.29 5.62 1.55
C HIS A 237 5.29 6.65 2.69
N THR A 238 5.83 7.84 2.43
CA THR A 238 5.95 8.94 3.41
C THR A 238 4.72 9.83 3.51
N LYS A 239 4.02 10.08 2.39
CA LYS A 239 2.92 11.06 2.35
C LYS A 239 1.54 10.44 2.50
N ARG A 240 0.76 11.15 3.31
CA ARG A 240 -0.70 11.24 3.29
C ARG A 240 -1.11 12.25 2.20
N VAL A 241 -1.60 11.84 1.02
CA VAL A 241 -1.43 12.70 -0.19
C VAL A 241 -2.40 13.89 -0.34
N ALA A 242 -1.82 15.04 -0.72
CA ALA A 242 -2.41 16.03 -1.63
C ALA A 242 -1.62 16.03 -2.97
N ASP A 243 -2.36 16.05 -4.08
CA ASP A 243 -1.98 16.22 -5.49
C ASP A 243 -1.37 15.06 -6.31
N GLY A 244 -0.47 14.20 -5.80
CA GLY A 244 0.30 13.25 -6.65
C GLY A 244 -0.07 11.75 -6.63
N GLY A 245 -1.07 11.32 -5.85
CA GLY A 245 -1.29 9.90 -5.52
C GLY A 245 -0.20 9.29 -4.61
N PRO A 246 -0.50 8.26 -3.81
CA PRO A 246 0.45 7.67 -2.85
C PRO A 246 1.69 7.08 -3.53
N ASP A 247 1.56 6.57 -4.74
CA ASP A 247 2.66 5.97 -5.52
C ASP A 247 3.55 6.99 -6.24
N HIS A 248 3.54 8.28 -5.85
CA HIS A 248 4.44 9.26 -6.43
C HIS A 248 5.89 9.04 -5.97
N PRO A 249 6.92 9.12 -6.85
CA PRO A 249 8.31 8.91 -6.46
C PRO A 249 8.83 9.83 -5.35
N SER A 250 8.31 11.06 -5.24
CA SER A 250 8.62 11.99 -4.14
C SER A 250 8.00 11.60 -2.80
N SER A 251 7.13 10.61 -2.81
CA SER A 251 6.36 10.14 -1.67
C SER A 251 6.71 8.72 -1.28
N VAL A 252 7.58 8.04 -2.02
CA VAL A 252 8.04 6.68 -1.73
C VAL A 252 9.57 6.69 -1.59
N GLY A 253 10.07 6.16 -0.48
CA GLY A 253 11.50 6.04 -0.18
C GLY A 253 11.92 4.59 0.02
N ALA A 254 13.15 4.23 -0.33
CA ALA A 254 13.69 2.91 0.00
C ALA A 254 14.34 2.94 1.39
N VAL A 255 13.80 2.17 2.33
CA VAL A 255 14.24 2.13 3.72
C VAL A 255 14.72 0.73 4.12
N CYS A 256 15.61 0.65 5.11
CA CYS A 256 15.97 -0.64 5.68
C CYS A 256 14.86 -1.16 6.62
N PRO A 257 14.79 -2.48 6.88
CA PRO A 257 13.78 -3.08 7.76
C PRO A 257 13.66 -2.43 9.13
N THR A 258 14.79 -1.95 9.69
CA THR A 258 14.80 -1.27 10.99
C THR A 258 14.14 0.10 10.91
N CYS A 259 14.46 0.90 9.90
CA CYS A 259 13.85 2.22 9.72
C CYS A 259 12.37 2.10 9.36
N HIS A 260 12.03 1.13 8.52
CA HIS A 260 10.65 0.84 8.16
C HIS A 260 9.80 0.56 9.41
N ARG A 261 10.25 -0.40 10.24
CA ARG A 261 9.58 -0.71 11.52
C ARG A 261 9.57 0.47 12.49
N LEU A 262 10.64 1.26 12.57
CA LEU A 262 10.71 2.45 13.41
C LEU A 262 9.69 3.50 12.99
N ILE A 263 9.53 3.74 11.69
CA ILE A 263 8.52 4.68 11.17
C ILE A 263 7.11 4.27 11.58
N HIS A 264 6.77 2.99 11.44
CA HIS A 264 5.41 2.51 11.75
C HIS A 264 5.14 2.29 13.25
N HIS A 265 6.17 1.93 14.04
CA HIS A 265 5.95 1.41 15.40
C HIS A 265 6.77 2.09 16.49
N GLY A 266 7.85 2.78 16.12
CA GLY A 266 8.73 3.39 17.11
C GLY A 266 8.20 4.73 17.60
N LYS A 267 8.58 5.09 18.83
CA LYS A 267 8.21 6.35 19.48
C LYS A 267 8.55 7.58 18.61
N ASP A 268 9.68 7.51 17.90
CA ASP A 268 10.17 8.58 17.02
C ASP A 268 9.81 8.37 15.54
N GLY A 269 8.89 7.43 15.24
CA GLY A 269 8.55 7.04 13.87
C GLY A 269 7.99 8.17 13.02
N ALA A 270 7.09 8.97 13.58
CA ALA A 270 6.53 10.14 12.89
C ALA A 270 7.63 11.15 12.52
N LYS A 271 8.55 11.44 13.45
CA LYS A 271 9.68 12.35 13.21
C LYS A 271 10.58 11.82 12.08
N LEU A 272 10.90 10.53 12.09
CA LEU A 272 11.70 9.91 11.05
C LEU A 272 11.00 9.94 9.68
N ASN A 273 9.67 9.74 9.66
CA ASN A 273 8.88 9.83 8.43
C ASN A 273 8.88 11.26 7.86
N ASP A 274 8.73 12.28 8.70
CA ASP A 274 8.75 13.68 8.29
C ASP A 274 10.13 14.10 7.75
N GLU A 275 11.21 13.56 8.35
CA GLU A 275 12.58 13.76 7.86
C GLU A 275 12.79 13.09 6.50
N LEU A 276 12.29 11.87 6.33
CA LEU A 276 12.34 11.15 5.07
C LEU A 276 11.54 11.89 3.98
N GLU A 277 10.32 12.35 4.29
CA GLU A 277 9.48 13.10 3.34
C GLU A 277 10.20 14.33 2.79
N ARG A 278 10.81 15.13 3.68
CA ARG A 278 11.60 16.32 3.29
C ARG A 278 12.80 15.96 2.44
N TYR A 279 13.49 14.88 2.79
CA TYR A 279 14.62 14.38 1.99
C TYR A 279 14.18 13.98 0.58
N LEU A 280 13.11 13.19 0.45
CA LEU A 280 12.60 12.71 -0.84
C LEU A 280 12.18 13.86 -1.76
N ALA A 281 11.48 14.86 -1.21
CA ALA A 281 11.15 16.08 -1.95
C ALA A 281 12.41 16.80 -2.48
N GLY A 282 13.45 16.92 -1.66
CA GLY A 282 14.72 17.52 -2.08
C GLY A 282 15.46 16.72 -3.16
N VAL A 283 15.44 15.38 -3.06
CA VAL A 283 16.06 14.50 -4.07
C VAL A 283 15.38 14.68 -5.42
N GLU A 284 14.04 14.60 -5.47
CA GLU A 284 13.30 14.75 -6.72
C GLU A 284 13.47 16.13 -7.35
N GLN A 285 13.43 17.20 -6.54
CA GLN A 285 13.67 18.56 -7.04
C GLN A 285 15.08 18.72 -7.63
N SER A 286 16.09 18.11 -7.00
CA SER A 286 17.47 18.18 -7.49
C SER A 286 17.65 17.50 -8.87
N MET A 287 16.89 16.42 -9.10
CA MET A 287 16.86 15.70 -10.37
C MET A 287 16.10 16.45 -11.47
N ASP A 288 15.16 17.33 -11.12
CA ASP A 288 14.49 18.22 -12.08
C ASP A 288 15.41 19.37 -12.53
N THR A 289 16.32 19.82 -11.67
CA THR A 289 17.23 20.93 -11.96
C THR A 289 18.53 20.55 -12.67
N THR A 290 18.80 19.25 -12.88
CA THR A 290 20.01 18.81 -13.59
C THR A 290 19.77 18.91 -15.11
N PRO A 291 20.35 19.88 -15.83
CA PRO A 291 20.18 19.96 -17.27
C PRO A 291 20.89 18.77 -17.92
N GLY A 292 20.22 18.13 -18.87
CA GLY A 292 20.82 17.11 -19.72
C GLY A 292 22.15 17.62 -20.31
N VAL A 293 23.16 16.75 -20.23
CA VAL A 293 24.48 16.86 -20.83
C VAL A 293 24.45 17.68 -22.12
N SER A 294 25.11 18.85 -22.12
CA SER A 294 25.42 19.60 -23.33
C SER A 294 26.33 18.75 -24.21
N THR A 295 25.88 18.44 -25.41
CA THR A 295 26.69 17.85 -26.48
C THR A 295 27.82 18.80 -26.86
N SER A 296 29.01 18.60 -26.30
CA SER A 296 30.23 19.24 -26.80
C SER A 296 30.71 18.49 -28.04
N GLN A 297 30.27 18.93 -29.23
CA GLN A 297 31.01 18.71 -30.46
C GLN A 297 31.56 20.05 -30.97
N GLY A 298 32.75 20.39 -30.48
CA GLY A 298 33.64 21.37 -31.13
C GLY A 298 34.84 20.60 -31.65
N GLY A 299 34.84 20.29 -32.96
CA GLY A 299 35.97 19.63 -33.63
C GLY A 299 37.22 20.53 -33.67
N PRO A 300 38.43 19.94 -33.79
CA PRO A 300 39.68 20.69 -33.76
C PRO A 300 39.87 21.54 -35.02
N PRO A 301 40.67 22.62 -34.95
CA PRO A 301 40.86 23.53 -36.08
C PRO A 301 41.70 22.84 -37.16
N ARG A 302 41.31 23.01 -38.42
CA ARG A 302 42.20 22.73 -39.55
C ARG A 302 43.06 23.96 -39.81
N SER A 303 44.33 23.65 -40.02
CA SER A 303 45.50 24.48 -40.41
C SER A 303 45.21 25.65 -41.33
#